data_AF-A0A109K046-F1
#
_entry.id   AF-A0A109K046-F1
#
_cell.length_a   1.000
_cell.length_b   1.000
_cell.length_c   1.000
_cell.angle_alpha   90.00
_cell.angle_beta   90.00
_cell.angle_gamma   90.00
#
_symmetry.space_group_name_H-M   'P 1'
#
loop_
_entity.id
_entity.type
_entity.pdbx_description
1 polymer ?
#
loop_
_entity_poly.entity_id
_entity_poly.type
_entity_poly.pdbx_seq_one_letter_code
_entity_poly.pdbx_strand_id
1 'polypeptide(L)'
;MLTAQEISEAKTRIRYGNREVLHEHDDCIRIAYEWLDAQTKIKGLMRQTLPIKHIIEKWGGRYVSQSDVEVAAELHPDVRGTYPHFNIGSRLILPSDARLVNIPEAKTQDYKMTERQIAHTYGSRRE
;
A
#
# COMPACT_ATOMS: atom_id res chain seq x y z
N MET A 1 -11.90 2.05 -9.74
CA MET A 1 -11.49 1.02 -8.76
C MET A 1 -11.02 -0.19 -9.54
N LEU A 2 -9.89 -0.80 -9.15
CA LEU A 2 -9.26 -1.90 -9.90
C LEU A 2 -10.21 -3.09 -10.08
N THR A 3 -10.37 -3.55 -11.31
CA THR A 3 -11.15 -4.74 -11.63
C THR A 3 -10.35 -6.01 -11.30
N ALA A 4 -11.06 -7.13 -11.06
CA ALA A 4 -10.41 -8.42 -10.85
C ALA A 4 -9.57 -8.85 -12.07
N GLN A 5 -9.99 -8.45 -13.28
CA GLN A 5 -9.26 -8.71 -14.51
C GLN A 5 -7.91 -7.97 -14.53
N GLU A 6 -7.89 -6.66 -14.27
CA GLU A 6 -6.65 -5.88 -14.20
C GLU A 6 -5.67 -6.46 -13.17
N ILE A 7 -6.19 -6.85 -11.99
CA ILE A 7 -5.40 -7.48 -10.94
C ILE A 7 -4.81 -8.81 -11.39
N SER A 8 -5.63 -9.67 -12.02
CA SER A 8 -5.18 -10.96 -12.53
C SER A 8 -4.08 -10.79 -13.58
N GLU A 9 -4.26 -9.86 -14.52
CA GLU A 9 -3.25 -9.57 -15.54
C GLU A 9 -1.95 -9.05 -14.93
N ALA A 10 -2.02 -8.13 -13.96
CA ALA A 10 -0.83 -7.62 -13.29
C ALA A 10 -0.08 -8.71 -12.51
N LYS A 11 -0.80 -9.60 -11.82
CA LYS A 11 -0.22 -10.75 -11.11
C LYS A 11 0.63 -11.65 -12.01
N THR A 12 0.30 -11.74 -13.30
CA THR A 12 1.06 -12.57 -14.27
C THR A 12 2.26 -11.85 -14.89
N ARG A 13 2.25 -10.52 -14.96
CA ARG A 13 3.30 -9.72 -15.62
C ARG A 13 4.42 -9.33 -14.65
N ILE A 14 4.06 -9.13 -13.39
CA ILE A 14 4.99 -8.59 -12.40
C ILE A 14 6.10 -9.58 -12.06
N ARG A 15 7.30 -9.04 -11.85
CA ARG A 15 8.43 -9.78 -11.27
C ARG A 15 8.49 -9.49 -9.78
N TYR A 16 7.94 -10.39 -8.98
CA TYR A 16 7.98 -10.27 -7.52
C TYR A 16 9.41 -10.26 -7.01
N GLY A 17 9.69 -9.40 -6.02
CA GLY A 17 10.98 -9.35 -5.33
C GLY A 17 11.19 -10.53 -4.37
N ASN A 18 10.12 -11.19 -3.91
CA ASN A 18 10.18 -12.34 -3.00
C ASN A 18 10.09 -13.68 -3.74
N ARG A 19 10.70 -14.73 -3.15
CA ARG A 19 10.60 -16.12 -3.62
C ARG A 19 9.22 -16.73 -3.45
N GLU A 20 8.48 -16.32 -2.42
CA GLU A 20 7.13 -16.80 -2.13
C GLU A 20 6.13 -15.68 -2.38
N VAL A 21 5.24 -15.91 -3.35
CA VAL A 21 4.18 -14.99 -3.74
C VAL A 21 2.91 -15.40 -3.00
N LEU A 22 2.41 -14.50 -2.15
CA LEU A 22 1.20 -14.74 -1.36
C LEU A 22 0.17 -13.66 -1.70
N HIS A 23 -1.01 -14.09 -2.15
CA HIS A 23 -2.16 -13.22 -2.36
C HIS A 23 -3.35 -13.83 -1.62
N GLU A 24 -3.77 -13.19 -0.54
CA GLU A 24 -4.93 -13.67 0.23
C GLU A 24 -6.25 -13.26 -0.44
N HIS A 25 -6.33 -12.02 -0.90
CA HIS A 25 -7.51 -11.50 -1.58
C HIS A 25 -7.17 -10.34 -2.53
N ASP A 26 -7.95 -10.17 -3.60
CA ASP A 26 -7.76 -9.04 -4.53
C ASP A 26 -7.98 -7.69 -3.84
N ASP A 27 -8.81 -7.64 -2.79
CA ASP A 27 -9.02 -6.43 -2.03
C ASP A 27 -7.79 -5.99 -1.24
N CYS A 28 -6.87 -6.89 -0.86
CA CYS A 28 -5.59 -6.52 -0.27
C CYS A 28 -4.79 -5.62 -1.23
N ILE A 29 -4.86 -5.91 -2.54
CA ILE A 29 -4.25 -5.12 -3.60
C ILE A 29 -4.97 -3.79 -3.77
N ARG A 30 -6.31 -3.78 -3.70
CA ARG A 30 -7.10 -2.53 -3.77
C ARG A 30 -6.81 -1.60 -2.60
N ILE A 31 -6.68 -2.13 -1.38
CA ILE A 31 -6.27 -1.37 -0.19
C ILE A 31 -4.88 -0.78 -0.40
N ALA A 32 -3.91 -1.59 -0.84
CA ALA A 32 -2.56 -1.11 -1.10
C ALA A 32 -2.53 -0.03 -2.19
N TYR A 33 -3.35 -0.18 -3.24
CA TYR A 33 -3.48 0.80 -4.31
C TYR A 33 -3.97 2.16 -3.79
N GLU A 34 -5.07 2.18 -3.04
CA GLU A 34 -5.62 3.41 -2.48
C GLU A 34 -4.66 4.10 -1.51
N TRP A 35 -3.88 3.32 -0.75
CA TRP A 35 -2.87 3.88 0.12
C TRP A 35 -1.72 4.53 -0.66
N LEU A 36 -1.21 3.86 -1.70
CA LEU A 36 -0.17 4.37 -2.59
C LEU A 36 -0.63 5.62 -3.35
N ASP A 37 -1.88 5.63 -3.83
CA ASP A 37 -2.51 6.76 -4.51
C ASP A 37 -2.61 8.00 -3.63
N ALA A 38 -2.80 7.83 -2.33
CA ALA A 38 -2.86 8.95 -1.39
C ALA A 38 -1.50 9.61 -1.08
N GLN A 39 -0.37 8.96 -1.40
CA GLN A 39 0.96 9.49 -1.05
C GLN A 39 1.42 10.59 -2.01
N THR A 40 2.36 11.44 -1.56
CA THR A 40 3.06 12.37 -2.46
C THR A 40 4.07 11.62 -3.30
N LYS A 41 4.04 11.83 -4.62
CA LYS A 41 4.99 11.21 -5.57
C LYS A 41 6.20 12.12 -5.73
N ILE A 42 7.39 11.55 -5.76
CA ILE A 42 8.66 12.26 -5.95
C ILE A 42 9.34 11.80 -7.24
N LYS A 43 10.28 12.61 -7.74
CA LYS A 43 11.00 12.29 -9.00
C LYS A 43 11.96 11.10 -8.87
N GLY A 44 12.52 10.88 -7.68
CA GLY A 44 13.44 9.78 -7.39
C GLY A 44 12.78 8.66 -6.60
N LEU A 45 13.54 7.61 -6.30
CA LEU A 45 13.09 6.54 -5.39
C LEU A 45 13.36 6.94 -3.94
N MET A 46 12.45 6.57 -3.04
CA MET A 46 12.65 6.72 -1.61
C MET A 46 13.86 5.88 -1.18
N ARG A 47 14.84 6.52 -0.53
CA ARG A 47 16.05 5.85 -0.01
C ARG A 47 15.85 5.18 1.34
N GLN A 48 14.84 5.64 2.09
CA GLN A 48 14.53 5.10 3.40
C GLN A 48 13.68 3.85 3.25
N THR A 49 14.08 2.77 3.92
CA THR A 49 13.25 1.58 4.04
C THR A 49 12.16 1.82 5.07
N LEU A 50 10.89 1.76 4.63
CA LEU A 50 9.73 1.81 5.51
C LEU A 50 9.03 0.45 5.50
N PRO A 51 8.41 0.04 6.62
CA PRO A 51 7.61 -1.18 6.67
C PRO A 51 6.24 -0.94 6.01
N ILE A 52 6.24 -0.66 4.70
CA ILE A 52 5.07 -0.19 3.93
C ILE A 52 3.90 -1.14 4.08
N LYS A 53 4.12 -2.46 3.95
CA LYS A 53 3.04 -3.45 4.13
C LYS A 53 2.36 -3.31 5.50
N HIS A 54 3.13 -3.16 6.58
CA HIS A 54 2.59 -3.04 7.93
C HIS A 54 1.85 -1.72 8.18
N ILE A 55 2.22 -0.67 7.44
CA ILE A 55 1.51 0.60 7.49
C ILE A 55 0.16 0.47 6.78
N ILE A 56 0.15 -0.15 5.60
CA ILE A 56 -1.05 -0.42 4.82
C ILE A 56 -1.99 -1.37 5.58
N GLU A 57 -1.47 -2.44 6.19
CA GLU A 57 -2.24 -3.40 6.98
C GLU A 57 -3.03 -2.70 8.10
N LYS A 58 -2.36 -1.84 8.87
CA LYS A 58 -2.97 -1.11 9.98
C LYS A 58 -3.94 -0.03 9.54
N TRP A 59 -3.70 0.59 8.38
CA TRP A 59 -4.62 1.57 7.83
C TRP A 59 -5.86 0.90 7.23
N GLY A 60 -5.65 -0.13 6.40
CA GLY A 60 -6.69 -0.89 5.73
C GLY A 60 -7.48 -1.82 6.65
N GLY A 61 -6.97 -2.13 7.85
CA GLY A 61 -7.62 -3.05 8.78
C GLY A 61 -7.73 -4.47 8.24
N ARG A 62 -6.73 -4.91 7.48
CA ARG A 62 -6.65 -6.23 6.85
C ARG A 62 -5.19 -6.60 6.63
N TYR A 63 -4.87 -7.88 6.73
CA TYR A 63 -3.61 -8.42 6.23
C TYR A 63 -3.36 -8.03 4.76
N VAL A 64 -2.12 -7.61 4.46
CA VAL A 64 -1.65 -7.23 3.12
C VAL A 64 -0.24 -7.76 2.97
N SER A 65 -0.01 -8.59 1.95
CA SER A 65 1.29 -9.17 1.69
C SER A 65 2.22 -8.16 0.97
N GLN A 66 3.51 -8.47 0.92
CA GLN A 66 4.43 -7.70 0.08
C GLN A 66 4.04 -7.77 -1.41
N SER A 67 3.66 -8.96 -1.88
CA SER A 67 3.25 -9.18 -3.26
C SER A 67 2.01 -8.36 -3.62
N ASP A 68 1.09 -8.17 -2.67
CA ASP A 68 -0.10 -7.31 -2.88
C ASP A 68 0.31 -5.85 -3.12
N VAL A 69 1.28 -5.35 -2.35
CA VAL A 69 1.82 -3.99 -2.52
C VAL A 69 2.57 -3.85 -3.85
N GLU A 70 3.32 -4.88 -4.25
CA GLU A 70 4.02 -4.89 -5.54
C GLU A 70 3.03 -4.83 -6.72
N VAL A 71 1.98 -5.64 -6.69
CA VAL A 71 0.93 -5.62 -7.74
C VAL A 71 0.20 -4.27 -7.76
N ALA A 72 -0.11 -3.71 -6.60
CA ALA A 72 -0.74 -2.40 -6.51
C ALA A 72 0.16 -1.28 -7.08
N ALA A 73 1.47 -1.35 -6.85
CA ALA A 73 2.43 -0.40 -7.39
C ALA A 73 2.56 -0.52 -8.92
N GLU A 74 2.58 -1.74 -9.47
CA GLU A 74 2.61 -1.99 -10.92
C GLU A 74 1.35 -1.45 -11.62
N LEU A 75 0.18 -1.57 -10.97
CA LEU A 75 -1.09 -1.07 -11.50
C LEU A 75 -1.24 0.45 -11.43
N HIS A 76 -0.40 1.14 -10.64
CA HIS A 76 -0.57 2.57 -10.41
C HIS A 76 0.23 3.40 -11.42
N PRO A 77 -0.41 4.33 -12.17
CA PRO A 77 0.24 5.04 -13.29
C PRO A 77 1.46 5.88 -12.89
N ASP A 78 1.40 6.53 -11.72
CA ASP A 78 2.48 7.39 -11.23
C ASP A 78 3.43 6.75 -10.21
N VAL A 79 3.16 5.52 -9.75
CA VAL A 79 4.05 4.83 -8.81
C VAL A 79 5.10 4.07 -9.60
N ARG A 80 6.35 4.18 -9.16
CA ARG A 80 7.53 3.60 -9.81
C ARG A 80 8.47 3.05 -8.77
N GLY A 81 9.32 2.11 -9.18
CA GLY A 81 10.26 1.43 -8.32
C GLY A 81 9.75 0.05 -7.89
N THR A 82 10.48 -0.57 -6.98
CA THR A 82 10.19 -1.94 -6.51
C THR A 82 10.16 -1.93 -4.99
N TYR A 83 9.36 -2.79 -4.38
CA TYR A 83 9.29 -2.88 -2.93
C TYR A 83 10.69 -3.11 -2.32
N PRO A 84 11.06 -2.39 -1.24
CA PRO A 84 10.30 -1.36 -0.51
C PRO A 84 10.55 0.10 -1.00
N HIS A 85 11.28 0.29 -2.10
CA HIS A 85 11.76 1.58 -2.60
C HIS A 85 10.90 2.13 -3.75
N PHE A 86 9.72 2.65 -3.42
CA PHE A 86 8.87 3.35 -4.38
C PHE A 86 9.23 4.84 -4.49
N ASN A 87 8.76 5.51 -5.54
CA ASN A 87 8.87 6.95 -5.73
C ASN A 87 7.87 7.77 -4.88
N ILE A 88 7.69 7.40 -3.61
CA ILE A 88 6.84 8.12 -2.66
C ILE A 88 7.67 8.98 -1.71
N GLY A 89 7.11 10.07 -1.23
CA GLY A 89 7.76 10.96 -0.26
C GLY A 89 7.99 10.27 1.09
N SER A 90 9.07 10.65 1.79
CA SER A 90 9.35 10.15 3.14
C SER A 90 8.35 10.66 4.20
N ARG A 91 7.66 11.76 3.92
CA ARG A 91 6.53 12.26 4.71
C ARG A 91 5.25 11.62 4.19
N LEU A 92 4.85 10.54 4.86
CA LEU A 92 3.64 9.81 4.52
C LEU A 92 2.39 10.62 4.83
N ILE A 93 1.37 10.45 4.01
CA ILE A 93 0.04 11.04 4.18
C ILE A 93 -0.88 9.96 4.73
N LEU A 94 -1.57 10.25 5.84
CA LEU A 94 -2.65 9.41 6.35
C LEU A 94 -3.84 9.54 5.37
N PRO A 95 -4.21 8.48 4.63
CA PRO A 95 -5.31 8.56 3.70
C PRO A 95 -6.65 8.60 4.44
N SER A 96 -7.66 9.24 3.84
CA SER A 96 -9.02 9.23 4.36
C SER A 96 -9.63 7.83 4.28
N ASP A 97 -10.33 7.40 5.35
CA ASP A 97 -11.09 6.13 5.35
C ASP A 97 -12.18 6.07 4.27
N ALA A 98 -12.61 7.22 3.71
CA ALA A 98 -13.56 7.26 2.60
C ALA A 98 -13.09 6.50 1.35
N ARG A 99 -11.76 6.35 1.18
CA ARG A 99 -11.15 5.57 0.09
C ARG A 99 -11.41 4.06 0.21
N LEU A 100 -11.69 3.58 1.41
CA LEU A 100 -11.94 2.17 1.69
C LEU A 100 -13.41 1.77 1.54
N VAL A 101 -14.34 2.73 1.40
CA VAL A 101 -15.80 2.49 1.44
C VAL A 101 -16.26 1.47 0.41
N ASN A 102 -15.62 1.41 -0.76
CA ASN A 102 -15.99 0.49 -1.82
C ASN A 102 -15.20 -0.82 -1.82
N ILE A 103 -14.32 -1.04 -0.82
CA ILE A 103 -13.52 -2.26 -0.68
C ILE A 103 -14.19 -3.15 0.38
N PRO A 104 -14.89 -4.24 0.00
CA PRO A 104 -15.67 -5.05 0.93
C PRO A 104 -14.85 -5.61 2.09
N GLU A 105 -13.62 -6.04 1.80
CA GLU A 105 -12.75 -6.68 2.76
C GLU A 105 -11.93 -5.67 3.62
N ALA A 106 -12.10 -4.36 3.44
CA ALA A 106 -11.41 -3.36 4.26
C ALA A 106 -12.01 -3.30 5.67
N LYS A 107 -11.15 -3.10 6.68
CA LYS A 107 -11.50 -3.01 8.11
C LYS A 107 -12.24 -4.23 8.67
N THR A 108 -12.19 -5.37 7.99
CA THR A 108 -12.81 -6.62 8.45
C THR A 108 -11.96 -7.37 9.48
N GLN A 109 -10.68 -7.03 9.61
CA GLN A 109 -9.76 -7.61 10.58
C GLN A 109 -9.34 -6.56 11.63
N ASP A 110 -8.92 -7.00 12.83
CA ASP A 110 -8.63 -6.10 13.97
C ASP A 110 -7.26 -5.40 13.89
N TYR A 111 -6.76 -5.14 12.68
CA TYR A 111 -5.53 -4.38 12.44
C TYR A 111 -5.83 -2.89 12.57
N LYS A 112 -6.06 -2.40 13.80
CA LYS A 112 -6.33 -0.98 14.05
C LYS A 112 -5.07 -0.25 14.48
N MET A 113 -4.86 0.92 13.90
CA MET A 113 -3.79 1.84 14.27
C MET A 113 -4.20 2.61 15.52
N THR A 114 -3.34 2.64 16.55
CA THR A 114 -3.55 3.53 17.70
C THR A 114 -3.17 4.97 17.33
N GLU A 115 -3.73 5.96 18.04
CA GLU A 115 -3.39 7.38 17.82
C GLU A 115 -1.87 7.63 17.88
N ARG A 116 -1.18 6.95 18.81
CA ARG A 116 0.28 7.01 18.93
C ARG A 116 1.00 6.47 17.69
N GLN A 117 0.50 5.37 17.11
CA GLN A 117 1.06 4.82 15.88
C GLN A 117 0.81 5.75 14.69
N ILE A 118 -0.37 6.36 14.62
CA ILE A 118 -0.69 7.35 13.58
C ILE A 118 0.27 8.53 13.67
N ALA A 119 0.45 9.10 14.88
CA ALA A 119 1.37 10.20 15.10
C ALA A 119 2.82 9.83 14.78
N HIS A 120 3.26 8.61 15.10
CA HIS A 120 4.62 8.17 14.79
C HIS A 120 4.84 7.90 13.28
N THR A 121 3.84 7.36 12.58
CA THR A 121 3.95 6.98 11.17
C THR A 121 3.72 8.16 10.21
N TYR A 122 2.74 9.01 10.51
CA TYR A 122 2.31 10.11 9.64
C TYR A 122 2.59 11.50 10.22
N GLY A 123 2.98 11.59 11.49
CA GLY A 123 3.34 12.85 12.10
C GLY A 123 4.59 13.41 11.44
N SER A 124 4.52 14.65 10.99
CA SER A 124 5.71 15.40 10.60
C SER A 124 6.63 15.48 11.81
N ARG A 125 7.87 14.99 11.70
CA ARG A 125 8.94 15.41 12.62
C ARG A 125 8.98 16.94 12.53
N ARG A 126 8.50 17.63 13.57
CA ARG A 126 8.92 18.99 13.85
C ARG A 126 10.39 18.86 14.24
N GLU A 127 11.27 19.18 13.30
CA GLU A 127 12.65 19.55 13.62
C GLU A 127 12.65 20.94 14.25
#